data_AF-A0A841DRS8-F1
#
_entry.id   AF-A0A841DRS8-F1
#
_cell.length_a   1.000
_cell.length_b   1.000
_cell.length_c   1.000
_cell.angle_alpha   90.00
_cell.angle_beta   90.00
_cell.angle_gamma   90.00
#
_symmetry.space_group_name_H-M   'P 1'
#
loop_
_entity.id
_entity.type
_entity.pdbx_description
1 polymer ?
#
loop_
_entity_poly.entity_id
_entity_poly.type
_entity_poly.pdbx_seq_one_letter_code
_entity_poly.pdbx_strand_id
1 'polypeptide(L)'
;MFDQLPAAFWGVRYVGARFPGSSAVRDRPGLALGANCQLFAYEVLRHFGLAIPALRSSELWSDTQATIRVRVARPLDLLLFNATNDAYGAHVGIWAEEGRVLHLCAEAGRPAVWEMPEFAKRERYQSLIGIKRVIATSPPDS
;
A
#
# COMPACT_ATOMS: atom_id res chain seq x y z
N MET A 1 -0.69 10.05 13.38
CA MET A 1 -1.80 9.38 12.65
C MET A 1 -1.68 7.86 12.71
N PHE A 2 -0.54 7.28 12.30
CA PHE A 2 -0.32 5.84 12.41
C PHE A 2 -0.12 5.32 13.85
N ASP A 3 -0.07 6.22 14.84
CA ASP A 3 -0.19 5.88 16.26
C ASP A 3 -1.56 5.27 16.61
N GLN A 4 -2.56 5.46 15.73
CA GLN A 4 -3.87 4.81 15.83
C GLN A 4 -3.87 3.38 15.27
N LEU A 5 -2.80 2.95 14.57
CA LEU A 5 -2.74 1.58 14.08
C LEU A 5 -2.57 0.61 15.25
N PRO A 6 -3.38 -0.46 15.31
CA PRO A 6 -3.22 -1.51 16.30
C PRO A 6 -1.80 -2.09 16.26
N ALA A 7 -1.25 -2.43 17.43
CA ALA A 7 0.10 -3.03 17.56
C ALA A 7 0.31 -4.24 16.63
N ALA A 8 -0.75 -5.00 16.34
CA ALA A 8 -0.74 -6.13 15.43
C ALA A 8 -0.27 -5.76 14.00
N PHE A 9 -0.55 -4.55 13.51
CA PHE A 9 -0.08 -4.10 12.19
C PHE A 9 1.45 -4.04 12.15
N TRP A 10 2.09 -3.50 13.18
CA TRP A 10 3.55 -3.42 13.27
C TRP A 10 4.24 -4.80 13.40
N GLY A 11 3.48 -5.83 13.79
CA GLY A 11 3.93 -7.22 13.89
C GLY A 11 3.89 -8.01 12.58
N VAL A 12 3.35 -7.45 11.49
CA VAL A 12 3.16 -8.18 10.23
C VAL A 12 4.50 -8.56 9.60
N ARG A 13 4.61 -9.77 9.06
CA ARG A 13 5.79 -10.24 8.33
C ARG A 13 5.63 -10.01 6.83
N TYR A 14 6.72 -9.65 6.16
CA TYR A 14 6.75 -9.64 4.71
C TYR A 14 6.63 -11.06 4.16
N VAL A 15 5.62 -11.29 3.31
CA VAL A 15 5.38 -12.55 2.60
C VAL A 15 4.95 -12.22 1.17
N GLY A 16 5.89 -12.29 0.22
CA GLY A 16 5.68 -11.85 -1.16
C GLY A 16 4.52 -12.56 -1.90
N ALA A 17 4.25 -13.83 -1.57
CA ALA A 17 3.15 -14.61 -2.17
C ALA A 17 1.74 -14.17 -1.69
N ARG A 18 1.66 -13.34 -0.63
CA ARG A 18 0.41 -12.83 -0.08
C ARG A 18 0.15 -11.42 -0.61
N PHE A 19 -0.38 -11.36 -1.82
CA PHE A 19 -0.72 -10.13 -2.53
C PHE A 19 -2.25 -10.08 -2.81
N PRO A 20 -2.83 -8.90 -3.11
CA PRO A 20 -4.26 -8.79 -3.40
C PRO A 20 -4.70 -9.75 -4.52
N GLY A 21 -5.71 -10.57 -4.25
CA GLY A 21 -6.27 -11.52 -5.22
C GLY A 21 -5.55 -12.86 -5.31
N SER A 22 -4.43 -13.08 -4.60
CA SER A 22 -3.77 -14.39 -4.56
C SER A 22 -4.65 -15.45 -3.87
N SER A 23 -4.53 -16.73 -4.26
CA SER A 23 -5.24 -17.84 -3.59
C SER A 23 -4.99 -17.84 -2.08
N ALA A 24 -3.73 -17.63 -1.67
CA ALA A 24 -3.35 -17.54 -0.27
C ALA A 24 -4.16 -16.48 0.51
N VAL A 25 -4.53 -15.36 -0.11
CA VAL A 25 -5.33 -14.30 0.51
C VAL A 25 -6.83 -14.59 0.42
N ARG A 26 -7.30 -15.20 -0.68
CA ARG A 26 -8.71 -15.61 -0.81
C ARG A 26 -9.09 -16.65 0.23
N ASP A 27 -8.23 -17.65 0.46
CA ASP A 27 -8.49 -18.75 1.38
C ASP A 27 -8.32 -18.31 2.85
N ARG A 28 -7.40 -17.38 3.10
CA ARG A 28 -7.07 -16.84 4.42
C ARG A 28 -6.87 -15.33 4.31
N PRO A 29 -7.91 -14.51 4.43
CA PRO A 29 -7.79 -13.05 4.28
C PRO A 29 -7.05 -12.39 5.45
N GLY A 30 -6.70 -11.12 5.27
CA GLY A 30 -6.05 -10.31 6.30
C GLY A 30 -4.55 -10.57 6.49
N LEU A 31 -4.05 -10.07 7.63
CA LEU A 31 -2.62 -9.90 7.90
C LEU A 31 -1.98 -10.96 8.81
N ALA A 32 -2.79 -11.85 9.41
CA ALA A 32 -2.31 -12.81 10.41
C ALA A 32 -1.19 -13.72 9.90
N LEU A 33 -1.18 -14.03 8.59
CA LEU A 33 -0.17 -14.87 7.94
C LEU A 33 0.89 -14.07 7.18
N GLY A 34 1.00 -12.76 7.43
CA GLY A 34 1.86 -11.85 6.70
C GLY A 34 1.24 -11.29 5.42
N ALA A 35 1.98 -10.43 4.75
CA ALA A 35 1.54 -9.71 3.56
C ALA A 35 2.71 -9.26 2.69
N ASN A 36 2.47 -9.01 1.41
CA ASN A 36 3.36 -8.16 0.61
C ASN A 36 3.05 -6.68 0.86
N CYS A 37 3.80 -5.79 0.20
CA CYS A 37 3.63 -4.34 0.33
C CYS A 37 2.19 -3.87 0.06
N GLN A 38 1.59 -4.34 -1.03
CA GLN A 38 0.30 -3.88 -1.50
C GLN A 38 -0.87 -4.41 -0.66
N LEU A 39 -0.84 -5.69 -0.27
CA LEU A 39 -1.83 -6.25 0.64
C LEU A 39 -1.79 -5.52 1.98
N PHE A 40 -0.59 -5.30 2.53
CA PHE A 40 -0.43 -4.55 3.77
C PHE A 40 -1.03 -3.15 3.68
N ALA A 41 -0.74 -2.42 2.59
CA ALA A 41 -1.31 -1.10 2.37
C ALA A 41 -2.85 -1.15 2.30
N TYR A 42 -3.43 -2.14 1.62
CA TYR A 42 -4.89 -2.26 1.49
C TYR A 42 -5.57 -2.59 2.83
N GLU A 43 -4.94 -3.41 3.67
CA GLU A 43 -5.45 -3.73 5.00
C GLU A 43 -5.37 -2.53 5.96
N VAL A 44 -4.32 -1.70 5.84
CA VAL A 44 -4.25 -0.42 6.58
C VAL A 44 -5.38 0.51 6.14
N LEU A 45 -5.60 0.67 4.84
CA LEU A 45 -6.70 1.50 4.34
C LEU A 45 -8.07 0.97 4.80
N ARG A 46 -8.28 -0.34 4.76
CA ARG A 46 -9.52 -0.96 5.25
C ARG A 46 -9.74 -0.71 6.73
N HIS A 47 -8.69 -0.71 7.55
CA HIS A 47 -8.79 -0.34 8.96
C HIS A 47 -9.31 1.10 9.15
N PHE A 48 -8.97 2.02 8.25
CA PHE A 48 -9.50 3.39 8.22
C PHE A 48 -10.81 3.52 7.41
N GLY A 49 -11.49 2.43 7.09
CA GLY A 49 -12.78 2.43 6.37
C GLY A 49 -12.67 2.68 4.86
N LEU A 50 -11.47 2.61 4.29
CA LEU A 50 -11.24 2.80 2.85
C LEU A 50 -11.04 1.44 2.17
N ALA A 51 -12.02 1.01 1.38
CA ALA A 51 -11.97 -0.23 0.63
C ALA A 51 -11.42 -0.02 -0.80
N ILE A 52 -10.54 -0.93 -1.23
CA ILE A 52 -10.04 -1.00 -2.61
C ILE A 52 -10.29 -2.43 -3.13
N PRO A 53 -10.71 -2.60 -4.38
CA PRO A 53 -10.74 -3.92 -5.02
C PRO A 53 -9.36 -4.58 -5.01
N ALA A 54 -9.30 -5.89 -5.24
CA ALA A 54 -8.06 -6.67 -5.20
C ALA A 54 -7.15 -6.45 -6.43
N LEU A 55 -6.94 -5.19 -6.82
CA LEU A 55 -6.11 -4.76 -7.93
C LEU A 55 -4.64 -5.06 -7.67
N ARG A 56 -3.89 -5.41 -8.70
CA ARG A 56 -2.42 -5.44 -8.74
C ARG A 56 -1.88 -4.06 -9.10
N SER A 57 -0.58 -3.84 -8.94
CA SER A 57 0.04 -2.51 -9.07
C SER A 57 -0.26 -1.80 -10.41
N SER A 58 -0.20 -2.51 -11.54
CA SER A 58 -0.57 -1.95 -12.87
C SER A 58 -2.06 -1.62 -12.99
N GLU A 59 -2.91 -2.47 -12.40
CA GLU A 59 -4.36 -2.28 -12.38
C GLU A 59 -4.73 -1.09 -11.48
N LEU A 60 -4.13 -0.98 -10.29
CA LEU A 60 -4.25 0.17 -9.39
C LEU A 60 -3.83 1.47 -10.07
N TRP A 61 -2.74 1.46 -10.83
CA TRP A 61 -2.29 2.66 -11.53
C TRP A 61 -3.27 3.11 -12.62
N SER A 62 -3.90 2.15 -13.31
CA SER A 62 -4.84 2.38 -14.40
C SER A 62 -6.27 2.64 -13.91
N ASP A 63 -6.60 2.19 -12.70
CA ASP A 63 -7.93 2.33 -12.12
C ASP A 63 -8.35 3.79 -12.02
N THR A 64 -9.61 4.05 -12.33
CA THR A 64 -10.27 5.35 -12.19
C THR A 64 -11.61 5.22 -11.48
N GLN A 65 -12.00 4.00 -11.11
CA GLN A 65 -13.31 3.70 -10.52
C GLN A 65 -13.25 3.75 -8.99
N ALA A 66 -12.28 3.06 -8.40
CA ALA A 66 -12.10 3.04 -6.94
C ALA A 66 -11.07 4.08 -6.47
N THR A 67 -10.22 4.56 -7.38
CA THR A 67 -9.09 5.44 -7.04
C THR A 67 -8.85 6.50 -8.10
N ILE A 68 -8.43 7.70 -7.68
CA ILE A 68 -7.98 8.78 -8.57
C ILE A 68 -6.48 9.02 -8.44
N ARG A 69 -5.87 9.56 -9.50
CA ARG A 69 -4.50 10.09 -9.42
C ARG A 69 -4.52 11.49 -8.80
N VAL A 70 -3.58 11.76 -7.91
CA VAL A 70 -3.43 13.08 -7.27
C VAL A 70 -1.99 13.57 -7.37
N ARG A 71 -1.79 14.89 -7.35
CA ARG A 71 -0.44 15.51 -7.41
C ARG A 71 0.16 15.76 -6.03
N VAL A 72 -0.68 16.00 -5.04
CA VAL A 72 -0.28 16.29 -3.66
C VAL A 72 -0.83 15.21 -2.76
N ALA A 73 0.08 14.47 -2.12
CA ALA A 73 -0.25 13.42 -1.19
C ALA A 73 -0.92 13.99 0.06
N ARG A 74 -1.92 13.27 0.55
CA ARG A 74 -2.57 13.46 1.84
C ARG A 74 -2.49 12.16 2.62
N PRO A 75 -2.65 12.20 3.95
CA PRO A 75 -2.64 10.99 4.74
C PRO A 75 -3.61 9.94 4.16
N LEU A 76 -3.18 8.68 4.13
CA LEU A 76 -3.88 7.53 3.51
C LEU A 76 -3.84 7.46 1.96
N ASP A 77 -3.15 8.37 1.28
CA ASP A 77 -2.89 8.17 -0.14
C ASP A 77 -1.84 7.07 -0.37
N LEU A 78 -2.01 6.31 -1.43
CA LEU A 78 -1.08 5.28 -1.88
C LEU A 78 0.02 5.90 -2.75
N LEU A 79 1.27 5.56 -2.47
CA LEU A 79 2.42 5.90 -3.29
C LEU A 79 2.93 4.64 -3.99
N LEU A 80 3.15 4.73 -5.30
CA LEU A 80 3.69 3.65 -6.12
C LEU A 80 5.16 3.97 -6.47
N PHE A 81 6.06 3.06 -6.10
CA PHE A 81 7.50 3.16 -6.34
C PHE A 81 8.00 1.98 -7.17
N ASN A 82 9.01 2.18 -7.99
CA ASN A 82 9.70 1.10 -8.69
C ASN A 82 11.14 1.53 -9.05
N ALA A 83 11.91 0.63 -9.66
CA ALA A 83 13.23 0.95 -10.19
C ALA A 83 13.16 1.89 -11.39
N THR A 84 12.07 1.78 -12.16
CA THR A 84 11.76 2.56 -13.36
C THR A 84 10.40 3.27 -13.21
N ASN A 85 9.97 4.01 -14.23
CA ASN A 85 8.65 4.64 -14.25
C ASN A 85 7.50 3.67 -14.67
N ASP A 86 7.68 2.37 -14.48
CA ASP A 86 6.69 1.35 -14.82
C ASP A 86 5.89 0.93 -13.58
N ALA A 87 4.56 0.88 -13.69
CA ALA A 87 3.69 0.42 -12.61
C ALA A 87 3.69 -1.11 -12.41
N TYR A 88 4.19 -1.89 -13.37
CA TYR A 88 4.29 -3.34 -13.23
C TYR A 88 5.25 -3.74 -12.12
N GLY A 89 4.74 -4.48 -11.14
CA GLY A 89 5.51 -4.89 -9.97
C GLY A 89 5.85 -3.77 -8.98
N ALA A 90 5.22 -2.60 -9.10
CA ALA A 90 5.51 -1.47 -8.24
C ALA A 90 5.31 -1.80 -6.75
N HIS A 91 6.25 -1.33 -5.94
CA HIS A 91 6.15 -1.29 -4.49
C HIS A 91 5.12 -0.24 -4.07
N VAL A 92 4.31 -0.57 -3.06
CA VAL A 92 3.22 0.30 -2.60
C VAL A 92 3.44 0.67 -1.13
N GLY A 93 3.31 1.95 -0.84
CA GLY A 93 3.30 2.51 0.52
C GLY A 93 2.12 3.47 0.72
N ILE A 94 1.93 3.91 1.96
CA ILE A 94 0.88 4.85 2.35
C ILE A 94 1.52 6.11 2.89
N TRP A 95 1.08 7.26 2.39
CA TRP A 95 1.47 8.54 2.93
C TRP A 95 1.00 8.69 4.38
N ALA A 96 1.94 8.97 5.29
CA ALA A 96 1.63 9.43 6.64
C ALA A 96 1.36 10.95 6.59
N GLU A 97 2.43 11.73 6.61
CA GLU A 97 2.51 13.18 6.62
C GLU A 97 3.99 13.55 6.42
N GLU A 98 4.28 14.81 6.07
CA GLU A 98 5.66 15.35 6.10
C GLU A 98 6.72 14.51 5.33
N GLY A 99 6.36 13.86 4.22
CA GLY A 99 7.31 13.04 3.47
C GLY A 99 7.53 11.64 4.03
N ARG A 100 6.82 11.24 5.09
CA ARG A 100 6.90 9.90 5.68
C ARG A 100 5.91 8.95 5.04
N VAL A 101 6.37 7.73 4.75
CA VAL A 101 5.60 6.69 4.08
C VAL A 101 5.63 5.41 4.91
N LEU A 102 4.47 4.95 5.35
CA LEU A 102 4.31 3.63 5.95
C LEU A 102 4.25 2.57 4.85
N HIS A 103 5.05 1.52 4.99
CA HIS A 103 5.07 0.43 4.02
C HIS A 103 5.58 -0.86 4.65
N LEU A 104 5.46 -1.96 3.90
CA LEU A 104 6.03 -3.26 4.25
C LEU A 104 6.84 -3.74 3.05
N CYS A 105 8.13 -4.06 3.23
CA CYS A 105 8.97 -4.54 2.13
C CYS A 105 9.84 -5.74 2.55
N ALA A 106 10.41 -6.41 1.56
CA ALA A 106 11.29 -7.57 1.79
C ALA A 106 12.53 -7.21 2.61
N GLU A 107 13.10 -6.02 2.39
CA GLU A 107 14.31 -5.53 3.06
C GLU A 107 14.09 -5.34 4.57
N ALA A 108 13.02 -4.64 4.95
CA ALA A 108 12.69 -4.42 6.36
C ALA A 108 12.10 -5.67 7.03
N GLY A 109 11.43 -6.53 6.27
CA GLY A 109 10.79 -7.77 6.75
C GLY A 109 9.57 -7.58 7.67
N ARG A 110 9.34 -6.35 8.15
CA ARG A 110 8.21 -5.86 8.95
C ARG A 110 7.83 -4.45 8.49
N PRO A 111 6.68 -3.91 8.90
CA PRO A 111 6.32 -2.55 8.52
C PRO A 111 7.32 -1.54 9.04
N ALA A 112 7.62 -0.57 8.20
CA ALA A 112 8.53 0.51 8.48
C ALA A 112 7.89 1.82 8.01
N VAL A 113 8.37 2.91 8.59
CA VAL A 113 8.11 4.25 8.10
C VAL A 113 9.44 4.79 7.58
N TRP A 114 9.48 5.06 6.29
CA TRP A 114 10.64 5.67 5.64
C TRP A 114 10.28 7.06 5.14
N GLU A 115 11.26 7.95 5.12
CA GLU A 115 11.12 9.24 4.45
C GLU A 115 11.32 9.09 2.94
N MET A 116 10.70 9.96 2.13
CA MET A 116 10.85 9.98 0.67
C MET A 116 12.32 9.89 0.18
N PRO A 117 13.30 10.61 0.77
CA PRO A 117 14.71 10.49 0.38
C PRO A 117 15.30 9.09 0.59
N GLU A 118 14.75 8.28 1.49
CA GLU A 118 15.21 6.91 1.72
C GLU A 118 14.80 5.96 0.61
N PHE A 119 13.66 6.20 -0.06
CA PHE A 119 13.27 5.46 -1.26
C PHE A 119 14.21 5.78 -2.43
N ALA A 120 14.56 7.05 -2.60
CA ALA A 120 15.49 7.50 -3.64
C ALA A 120 16.90 6.87 -3.54
N LYS A 121 17.32 6.47 -2.34
CA LYS A 121 18.60 5.78 -2.10
C LYS A 121 18.59 4.30 -2.49
N ARG A 122 17.43 3.73 -2.80
CA ARG A 122 17.25 2.30 -3.07
C ARG A 122 16.90 2.08 -4.52
N GLU A 123 17.78 1.43 -5.27
CA GLU A 123 17.61 1.19 -6.72
C GLU A 123 16.23 0.61 -7.06
N ARG A 124 15.69 -0.27 -6.21
CA ARG A 124 14.37 -0.91 -6.40
C ARG A 124 13.17 0.03 -6.30
N TYR A 125 13.32 1.16 -5.61
CA TYR A 125 12.21 2.05 -5.25
C TYR A 125 12.49 3.51 -5.60
N GLN A 126 13.59 3.79 -6.29
CA GLN A 126 14.09 5.14 -6.54
C GLN A 126 13.14 6.02 -7.37
N SER A 127 12.27 5.40 -8.19
CA SER A 127 11.32 6.11 -9.03
C SER A 127 9.94 6.13 -8.38
N LEU A 128 9.44 7.32 -8.03
CA LEU A 128 8.03 7.52 -7.71
C LEU A 128 7.23 7.56 -9.03
N ILE A 129 6.40 6.55 -9.27
CA ILE A 129 5.52 6.48 -10.44
C ILE A 129 4.36 7.47 -10.30
N GLY A 130 3.80 7.56 -9.08
CA GLY A 130 2.73 8.49 -8.79
C GLY A 130 1.97 8.16 -7.51
N ILE A 131 0.89 8.94 -7.29
CA ILE A 131 0.08 8.90 -6.08
C ILE A 131 -1.36 8.56 -6.45
N LYS A 132 -1.96 7.65 -5.69
CA LYS A 132 -3.35 7.18 -5.85
C LYS A 132 -4.13 7.44 -4.57
N ARG A 133 -5.29 8.07 -4.70
CA ARG A 133 -6.23 8.31 -3.60
C ARG A 133 -7.46 7.44 -3.78
N VAL A 134 -7.91 6.78 -2.71
CA VAL A 134 -9.19 6.06 -2.70
C VAL A 134 -10.34 7.05 -2.78
N ILE A 135 -11.27 6.79 -3.69
CA ILE A 135 -12.57 7.47 -3.74
C ILE A 135 -13.46 6.65 -2.82
N ALA A 136 -13.88 7.23 -1.68
CA ALA A 136 -14.69 6.51 -0.71
C ALA A 136 -15.89 5.86 -1.41
N THR A 137 -15.97 4.54 -1.35
CA THR A 137 -17.22 3.83 -1.64
C THR A 137 -17.97 3.80 -0.33
N SER A 138 -19.09 4.51 -0.23
CA SER A 138 -20.07 4.19 0.81
C SER A 138 -20.37 2.69 0.70
N PRO A 139 -20.47 1.93 1.80
CA PRO A 139 -21.07 0.61 1.70
C PRO A 139 -22.49 0.79 1.14
N PRO A 140 -23.03 -0.17 0.37
CA PRO A 140 -24.48 -0.23 0.25
C PRO A 140 -25.01 -0.42 1.67
N ASP A 141 -25.86 0.50 2.13
CA ASP A 141 -26.71 0.24 3.29
C ASP A 141 -27.42 -1.09 3.06
N SER A 142 -27.21 -2.06 3.94
CA SER A 142 -27.96 -3.32 4.00
C SER A 142 -27.92 -3.88 5.41
#